data_AF-A0A535A106-F1
#
_entry.id   AF-A0A535A106-F1
#
_cell.length_a   1.000
_cell.length_b   1.000
_cell.length_c   1.000
_cell.angle_alpha   90.00
_cell.angle_beta   90.00
_cell.angle_gamma   90.00
#
_symmetry.space_group_name_H-M   'P 1'
#
loop_
_entity.id
_entity.type
_entity.pdbx_description
1 polymer ?
#
loop_
_entity_poly.entity_id
_entity_poly.type
_entity_poly.pdbx_seq_one_letter_code
_entity_poly.pdbx_strand_id
1 'polypeptide(L)'
;MRDRRHPLLPRGARSGHRRPPQQRCGIPHEASAAAAGRRSREGTGRALPPRGDRALGVPPACRPGTAAVAAVVVGVAVALALRGYAHTAVASGPTGDEPPLLGPRVRAWYRGVLAPFEDQLVVWRVHPDLLTFAQLGVSILAGAAFWAGWIFVAGWLTILAGTLDILDGGVARRNGAAGRRGALVDSVVDRYSEFATFLGLGAFFRDDWVLLAVAVAAFASLMVSYTRARAEGLGVALSAGRAQRPERYVVLGFGAWLSGLVAHLACPVLGHPTHAVLGAAVVLLAALSAWTALARARLAARELQGGAG
;
A
#
# COMPACT_ATOMS: atom_id res chain seq x y z
N MET A 1 51.67 -19.86 28.45
CA MET A 1 51.58 -20.19 29.89
C MET A 1 50.10 -20.27 30.26
N ARG A 2 49.65 -21.47 30.66
CA ARG A 2 48.31 -21.89 31.17
C ARG A 2 47.13 -21.52 30.26
N ASP A 3 46.57 -22.36 29.40
CA ASP A 3 46.25 -23.80 29.39
C ASP A 3 45.46 -24.31 30.62
N ARG A 4 44.15 -24.56 30.41
CA ARG A 4 43.34 -25.55 31.15
C ARG A 4 42.41 -26.27 30.16
N ARG A 5 42.91 -27.38 29.63
CA ARG A 5 42.22 -28.55 29.08
C ARG A 5 41.25 -29.19 30.11
N HIS A 6 40.01 -29.54 29.71
CA HIS A 6 39.47 -30.91 29.45
C HIS A 6 38.66 -31.52 30.62
N PRO A 7 37.86 -32.61 30.46
CA PRO A 7 37.08 -33.10 29.29
C PRO A 7 35.72 -33.82 29.62
N LEU A 8 35.08 -34.39 28.58
CA LEU A 8 34.20 -35.59 28.54
C LEU A 8 32.67 -35.45 28.72
N LEU A 9 31.97 -35.57 27.57
CA LEU A 9 30.71 -36.30 27.41
C LEU A 9 30.94 -37.82 27.56
N PRO A 10 29.87 -38.59 27.83
CA PRO A 10 29.49 -39.61 26.84
C PRO A 10 27.98 -39.68 26.52
N ARG A 11 27.72 -40.26 25.34
CA ARG A 11 26.44 -40.49 24.67
C ARG A 11 25.72 -41.75 25.15
N GLY A 12 24.39 -41.66 25.27
CA GLY A 12 23.40 -42.55 24.65
C GLY A 12 23.12 -43.95 25.23
N ALA A 13 21.85 -44.24 25.50
CA ALA A 13 21.13 -45.45 25.03
C ALA A 13 19.63 -45.38 25.39
N ARG A 14 18.82 -46.08 24.59
CA ARG A 14 17.36 -46.01 24.44
C ARG A 14 16.58 -46.83 25.48
N SER A 15 15.32 -46.45 25.64
CA SER A 15 14.09 -47.27 25.47
C SER A 15 13.14 -47.20 26.66
N GLY A 16 11.87 -46.90 26.36
CA GLY A 16 10.82 -46.77 27.38
C GLY A 16 9.53 -46.20 26.82
N HIS A 17 8.93 -46.90 25.85
CA HIS A 17 7.53 -46.70 25.44
C HIS A 17 6.59 -46.77 26.65
N ARG A 18 5.78 -45.73 26.90
CA ARG A 18 4.39 -45.87 27.39
C ARG A 18 3.50 -44.75 26.84
N ARG A 19 2.60 -45.12 25.93
CA ARG A 19 1.39 -44.35 25.56
C ARG A 19 0.26 -44.76 26.51
N PRO A 20 -0.63 -43.86 26.96
CA PRO A 20 -1.94 -44.24 27.47
C PRO A 20 -2.95 -44.43 26.32
N PRO A 21 -4.04 -45.20 26.53
CA PRO A 21 -4.72 -45.94 25.48
C PRO A 21 -5.77 -45.13 24.70
N GLN A 22 -5.88 -45.48 23.42
CA GLN A 22 -7.01 -45.16 22.56
C GLN A 22 -8.25 -45.92 23.02
N GLN A 23 -9.34 -45.21 23.28
CA GLN A 23 -10.66 -45.81 23.44
C GLN A 23 -11.44 -45.61 22.12
N ARG A 24 -11.38 -46.64 21.28
CA ARG A 24 -12.33 -46.85 20.17
C ARG A 24 -13.55 -47.56 20.75
N CYS A 25 -14.73 -46.99 20.53
CA CYS A 25 -16.02 -47.68 20.58
C CYS A 25 -16.92 -46.80 19.69
N GLY A 26 -17.45 -47.21 18.56
CA GLY A 26 -18.05 -48.50 18.19
C GLY A 26 -19.39 -48.10 17.56
N ILE A 27 -19.49 -48.18 16.24
CA ILE A 27 -20.76 -47.99 15.53
C ILE A 27 -21.61 -49.25 15.73
N PRO A 28 -22.91 -49.13 16.00
CA PRO A 28 -23.88 -50.14 15.61
C PRO A 28 -24.75 -49.62 14.47
N HIS A 29 -24.74 -50.40 13.38
CA HIS A 29 -25.77 -50.41 12.36
C HIS A 29 -27.05 -51.09 12.90
N GLU A 30 -28.17 -50.59 12.40
CA GLU A 30 -29.41 -51.31 12.07
C GLU A 30 -30.52 -51.57 13.10
N ALA A 31 -31.65 -50.94 12.75
CA ALA A 31 -33.00 -51.50 12.60
C ALA A 31 -33.93 -51.54 13.82
N SER A 32 -35.01 -50.76 13.75
CA SER A 32 -36.32 -51.30 13.37
C SER A 32 -37.39 -50.20 13.36
N ALA A 33 -38.32 -50.35 12.42
CA ALA A 33 -39.51 -49.56 12.20
C ALA A 33 -40.44 -49.46 13.41
N ALA A 34 -41.10 -48.31 13.55
CA ALA A 34 -42.45 -48.22 14.11
C ALA A 34 -43.16 -47.00 13.51
N ALA A 35 -44.06 -47.28 12.57
CA ALA A 35 -45.02 -46.34 12.03
C ALA A 35 -46.19 -46.17 13.03
N ALA A 36 -46.47 -44.93 13.43
CA ALA A 36 -47.75 -44.43 13.94
C ALA A 36 -47.62 -42.90 13.98
N GLY A 37 -48.17 -42.10 13.07
CA GLY A 37 -49.58 -42.01 12.79
C GLY A 37 -50.27 -41.12 13.83
N ARG A 38 -50.25 -39.79 13.65
CA ARG A 38 -51.43 -38.89 13.75
C ARG A 38 -51.09 -37.40 13.89
N ARG A 39 -51.86 -36.63 13.11
CA ARG A 39 -52.42 -35.29 13.35
C ARG A 39 -51.56 -34.07 13.04
N SER A 40 -51.73 -33.64 11.80
CA SER A 40 -52.15 -32.29 11.40
C SER A 40 -52.52 -31.35 12.57
N ARG A 41 -51.77 -30.26 12.70
CA ARG A 41 -52.27 -28.97 13.16
C ARG A 41 -51.89 -27.95 12.11
N GLU A 42 -52.83 -27.68 11.22
CA GLU A 42 -52.92 -26.44 10.45
C GLU A 42 -52.93 -25.27 11.43
N GLY A 43 -51.76 -24.68 11.65
CA GLY A 43 -51.64 -23.34 12.19
C GLY A 43 -51.62 -22.39 11.01
N THR A 44 -52.74 -21.72 10.76
CA THR A 44 -52.88 -20.55 9.89
C THR A 44 -52.01 -19.40 10.41
N GLY A 45 -50.70 -19.52 10.23
CA GLY A 45 -49.80 -18.38 10.21
C GLY A 45 -49.97 -17.71 8.86
N ARG A 46 -50.65 -16.57 8.82
CA ARG A 46 -50.61 -15.64 7.68
C ARG A 46 -49.14 -15.52 7.25
N ALA A 47 -48.81 -16.05 6.08
CA ALA A 47 -47.54 -15.75 5.43
C ALA A 47 -47.49 -14.23 5.27
N LEU A 48 -46.65 -13.58 6.08
CA LEU A 48 -46.29 -12.19 5.85
C LEU A 48 -45.80 -12.13 4.39
N PRO A 49 -46.30 -11.19 3.56
CA PRO A 49 -45.72 -11.03 2.23
C PRO A 49 -44.21 -10.80 2.41
N PRO A 50 -43.36 -11.36 1.54
CA PRO A 50 -41.94 -11.08 1.61
C PRO A 50 -41.77 -9.56 1.58
N ARG A 51 -41.28 -8.99 2.68
CA ARG A 51 -40.89 -7.58 2.73
C ARG A 51 -39.96 -7.36 1.55
N GLY A 52 -40.39 -6.49 0.64
CA GLY A 52 -39.67 -6.14 -0.58
C GLY A 52 -38.39 -5.38 -0.26
N ASP A 53 -37.37 -6.10 0.21
CA ASP A 53 -36.00 -5.59 0.41
C ASP A 53 -34.98 -6.41 -0.39
N ARG A 54 -35.37 -6.91 -1.58
CA ARG A 54 -34.42 -7.44 -2.57
C ARG A 54 -33.72 -6.35 -3.39
N ALA A 55 -33.98 -5.06 -3.11
CA ALA A 55 -33.36 -3.94 -3.83
C ALA A 55 -31.99 -3.48 -3.24
N LEU A 56 -31.49 -4.08 -2.15
CA LEU A 56 -30.25 -3.65 -1.49
C LEU A 56 -29.12 -4.70 -1.45
N GLY A 57 -29.13 -5.68 -2.37
CA GLY A 57 -28.01 -6.61 -2.55
C GLY A 57 -26.91 -6.11 -3.52
N VAL A 58 -27.11 -4.94 -4.14
CA VAL A 58 -26.20 -4.39 -5.13
C VAL A 58 -25.13 -3.56 -4.40
N PRO A 59 -23.82 -3.87 -4.55
CA PRO A 59 -22.75 -3.07 -3.95
C PRO A 59 -22.93 -1.59 -4.28
N PRO A 60 -22.56 -0.65 -3.40
CA PRO A 60 -22.67 0.79 -3.68
C PRO A 60 -22.04 1.22 -5.01
N ALA A 61 -21.02 0.48 -5.43
CA ALA A 61 -20.31 0.67 -6.69
C ALA A 61 -21.13 0.36 -7.95
N CYS A 62 -22.19 -0.42 -7.81
CA CYS A 62 -23.02 -0.90 -8.91
C CYS A 62 -24.37 -0.16 -8.96
N ARG A 63 -24.53 0.93 -8.20
CA ARG A 63 -25.70 1.83 -8.27
C ARG A 63 -25.49 2.86 -9.38
N PRO A 64 -26.43 3.04 -10.32
CA PRO A 64 -26.24 3.94 -11.47
C PRO A 64 -26.10 5.43 -11.08
N GLY A 65 -26.72 5.86 -9.98
CA GLY A 65 -26.65 7.24 -9.51
C GLY A 65 -25.28 7.66 -8.95
N THR A 66 -24.53 6.75 -8.35
CA THR A 66 -23.20 7.04 -7.80
C THR A 66 -22.14 7.13 -8.89
N ALA A 67 -22.30 6.37 -9.98
CA ALA A 67 -21.42 6.42 -11.14
C ALA A 67 -21.45 7.78 -11.87
N ALA A 68 -22.63 8.39 -12.02
CA ALA A 68 -22.77 9.69 -12.68
C ALA A 68 -22.12 10.83 -11.88
N VAL A 69 -22.34 10.88 -10.57
CA VAL A 69 -21.72 11.88 -9.68
C VAL A 69 -20.20 11.70 -9.65
N ALA A 70 -19.72 10.46 -9.54
CA ALA A 70 -18.29 10.17 -9.60
C ALA A 70 -17.68 10.63 -10.93
N ALA A 71 -18.33 10.35 -12.07
CA ALA A 71 -17.83 10.77 -13.39
C ALA A 71 -17.73 12.29 -13.54
N VAL A 72 -18.69 13.06 -13.02
CA VAL A 72 -18.66 14.54 -13.08
C VAL A 72 -17.55 15.10 -12.19
N VAL A 73 -17.45 14.65 -10.94
CA VAL A 73 -16.40 15.09 -10.01
C VAL A 73 -15.01 14.77 -10.56
N VAL A 74 -14.83 13.56 -11.08
CA VAL A 74 -13.59 13.13 -11.72
C VAL A 74 -13.30 13.96 -12.98
N GLY A 75 -14.29 14.18 -13.84
CA GLY A 75 -14.12 14.95 -15.07
C GLY A 75 -13.67 16.40 -14.82
N VAL A 76 -14.28 17.06 -13.82
CA VAL A 76 -13.90 18.42 -13.42
C VAL A 76 -12.49 18.42 -12.84
N ALA A 77 -12.15 17.49 -11.93
CA ALA A 77 -10.82 17.39 -11.35
C ALA A 77 -9.72 17.17 -12.41
N VAL A 78 -9.97 16.27 -13.36
CA VAL A 78 -9.05 15.99 -14.47
C VAL A 78 -8.90 17.21 -15.38
N ALA A 79 -10.00 17.89 -15.73
CA ALA A 79 -9.94 19.09 -16.57
C ALA A 79 -9.13 20.23 -15.93
N LEU A 80 -9.30 20.46 -14.64
CA LEU A 80 -8.52 21.44 -13.89
C LEU A 80 -7.04 21.06 -13.81
N ALA A 81 -6.74 19.77 -13.56
CA ALA A 81 -5.37 19.27 -13.55
C ALA A 81 -4.67 19.42 -14.91
N LEU A 82 -5.36 19.08 -16.00
CA LEU A 82 -4.84 19.22 -17.37
C LEU A 82 -4.60 20.68 -17.76
N ARG A 83 -5.51 21.60 -17.39
CA ARG A 83 -5.32 23.04 -17.60
C ARG A 83 -4.09 23.54 -16.85
N GLY A 84 -3.96 23.21 -15.57
CA GLY A 84 -2.78 23.57 -14.79
C GLY A 84 -1.48 23.02 -15.40
N TYR A 85 -1.49 21.75 -15.83
CA TYR A 85 -0.35 21.11 -16.48
C TYR A 85 0.05 21.82 -17.77
N ALA A 86 -0.92 22.19 -18.62
CA ALA A 86 -0.68 22.88 -19.88
C ALA A 86 -0.01 24.26 -19.70
N HIS A 87 -0.29 24.95 -18.60
CA HIS A 87 0.30 26.25 -18.28
C HIS A 87 1.64 26.18 -17.52
N THR A 88 2.14 24.99 -17.21
CA THR A 88 3.37 24.85 -16.42
C THR A 88 4.62 24.97 -17.29
N ALA A 89 5.39 26.04 -17.08
CA ALA A 89 6.70 26.21 -17.70
C ALA A 89 7.75 25.26 -17.07
N VAL A 90 8.65 24.71 -17.88
CA VAL A 90 9.71 23.80 -17.43
C VAL A 90 11.04 24.53 -17.42
N ALA A 91 11.67 24.64 -16.27
CA ALA A 91 13.08 25.00 -16.20
C ALA A 91 13.94 23.79 -16.62
N SER A 92 14.92 24.00 -17.50
CA SER A 92 15.92 23.01 -17.88
C SER A 92 16.76 22.61 -16.66
N GLY A 93 16.69 21.33 -16.27
CA GLY A 93 17.53 20.77 -15.21
C GLY A 93 18.88 20.25 -15.74
N PRO A 94 19.88 20.06 -14.86
CA PRO A 94 21.22 19.62 -15.25
C PRO A 94 21.20 18.24 -15.93
N THR A 95 21.97 18.13 -17.01
CA THR A 95 22.15 16.94 -17.84
C THR A 95 23.18 16.00 -17.19
N GLY A 96 22.73 14.98 -16.44
CA GLY A 96 23.68 14.01 -15.87
C GLY A 96 23.05 12.87 -15.06
N ASP A 97 21.95 13.12 -14.34
CA ASP A 97 21.27 12.10 -13.55
C ASP A 97 20.20 11.36 -14.37
N GLU A 98 20.04 10.05 -14.16
CA GLU A 98 18.90 9.32 -14.75
C GLU A 98 17.58 10.00 -14.32
N PRO A 99 16.72 10.43 -15.26
CA PRO A 99 15.56 11.22 -14.93
C PRO A 99 14.57 10.40 -14.07
N PRO A 100 13.95 11.01 -13.05
CA PRO A 100 12.87 10.38 -12.31
C PRO A 100 11.72 9.95 -13.23
N LEU A 101 10.94 8.94 -12.82
CA LEU A 101 9.81 8.46 -13.62
C LEU A 101 8.75 9.56 -13.84
N LEU A 102 8.51 10.40 -12.83
CA LEU A 102 7.73 11.62 -13.03
C LEU A 102 8.60 12.67 -13.73
N GLY A 103 8.27 12.97 -14.98
CA GLY A 103 8.99 13.95 -15.79
C GLY A 103 9.03 15.34 -15.14
N PRO A 104 10.02 16.18 -15.49
CA PRO A 104 10.22 17.51 -14.88
C PRO A 104 8.96 18.40 -14.91
N ARG A 105 8.17 18.30 -15.98
CA ARG A 105 6.89 19.03 -16.14
C ARG A 105 5.90 18.70 -15.03
N VAL A 106 5.68 17.40 -14.77
CA VAL A 106 4.68 16.93 -13.81
C VAL A 106 5.08 17.32 -12.39
N ARG A 107 6.37 17.21 -12.07
CA ARG A 107 6.91 17.65 -10.78
C ARG A 107 6.76 19.17 -10.59
N ALA A 108 7.07 19.96 -11.61
CA ALA A 108 6.89 21.41 -11.55
C ALA A 108 5.43 21.80 -11.38
N TRP A 109 4.52 21.16 -12.14
CA TRP A 109 3.08 21.40 -12.04
C TRP A 109 2.58 21.09 -10.64
N TYR A 110 2.90 19.91 -10.14
CA TYR A 110 2.42 19.46 -8.83
C TYR A 110 2.97 20.33 -7.70
N ARG A 111 4.25 20.71 -7.75
CA ARG A 111 4.81 21.70 -6.80
C ARG A 111 4.12 23.06 -6.91
N GLY A 112 3.76 23.51 -8.10
CA GLY A 112 2.99 24.74 -8.30
C GLY A 112 1.61 24.67 -7.66
N VAL A 113 0.94 23.52 -7.74
CA VAL A 113 -0.34 23.26 -7.05
C VAL A 113 -0.16 23.30 -5.53
N LEU A 114 0.94 22.75 -5.01
CA LEU A 114 1.22 22.70 -3.57
C LEU A 114 1.77 24.00 -2.97
N ALA A 115 2.40 24.85 -3.77
CA ALA A 115 3.05 26.08 -3.34
C ALA A 115 2.18 26.98 -2.42
N PRO A 116 0.92 27.32 -2.76
CA PRO A 116 0.11 28.17 -1.89
C PRO A 116 -0.21 27.51 -0.55
N PHE A 117 -0.34 26.18 -0.52
CA PHE A 117 -0.56 25.44 0.72
C PHE A 117 0.72 25.40 1.57
N GLU A 118 1.88 25.19 0.94
CA GLU A 118 3.19 25.26 1.60
C GLU A 118 3.44 26.66 2.19
N ASP A 119 3.16 27.73 1.42
CA ASP A 119 3.26 29.12 1.87
C ASP A 119 2.38 29.37 3.11
N GLN A 120 1.13 28.91 3.07
CA GLN A 120 0.20 29.08 4.17
C GLN A 120 0.63 28.33 5.45
N LEU A 121 1.13 27.10 5.30
CA LEU A 121 1.66 26.30 6.43
C LEU A 121 2.89 26.93 7.07
N VAL A 122 3.76 27.55 6.25
CA VAL A 122 4.92 28.32 6.71
C VAL A 122 4.47 29.57 7.48
N VAL A 123 3.48 30.31 6.97
CA VAL A 123 2.90 31.48 7.66
C VAL A 123 2.33 31.09 9.02
N TRP A 124 1.64 29.95 9.10
CA TRP A 124 1.11 29.40 10.35
C TRP A 124 2.17 28.78 11.26
N ARG A 125 3.43 28.72 10.83
CA ARG A 125 4.55 28.10 11.57
C ARG A 125 4.24 26.67 12.00
N VAL A 126 3.56 25.92 11.14
CA VAL A 126 3.27 24.50 11.39
C VAL A 126 4.59 23.75 11.50
N HIS A 127 4.73 22.94 12.55
CA HIS A 127 5.92 22.13 12.75
C HIS A 127 5.95 20.96 11.75
N PRO A 128 7.07 20.71 11.03
CA PRO A 128 7.16 19.63 10.04
C PRO A 128 6.76 18.25 10.59
N ASP A 129 7.22 17.90 11.80
CA ASP A 129 6.86 16.62 12.44
C ASP A 129 5.34 16.38 12.51
N LEU A 130 4.51 17.42 12.63
CA LEU A 130 3.05 17.25 12.62
C LEU A 130 2.54 16.73 11.29
N LEU A 131 3.12 17.21 10.18
CA LEU A 131 2.79 16.77 8.83
C LEU A 131 3.28 15.34 8.60
N THR A 132 4.47 15.01 9.08
CA THR A 132 5.03 13.64 9.05
C THR A 132 4.15 12.64 9.82
N PHE A 133 3.68 12.99 11.01
CA PHE A 133 2.76 12.13 11.77
C PHE A 133 1.34 12.11 11.18
N ALA A 134 0.88 13.21 10.58
CA ALA A 134 -0.38 13.23 9.84
C ALA A 134 -0.33 12.30 8.62
N GLN A 135 0.78 12.27 7.88
CA GLN A 135 1.01 11.30 6.80
C GLN A 135 0.86 9.87 7.31
N LEU A 136 1.47 9.55 8.46
CA LEU A 136 1.36 8.21 9.05
C LEU A 136 -0.10 7.85 9.34
N GLY A 137 -0.85 8.77 9.97
CA GLY A 137 -2.28 8.57 10.24
C GLY A 137 -3.09 8.34 8.96
N VAL A 138 -2.88 9.17 7.93
CA VAL A 138 -3.54 9.02 6.63
C VAL A 138 -3.16 7.70 5.95
N SER A 139 -1.93 7.24 6.09
CA SER A 139 -1.46 5.97 5.50
C SER A 139 -2.05 4.75 6.21
N ILE A 140 -2.25 4.82 7.53
CA ILE A 140 -2.98 3.79 8.29
C ILE A 140 -4.44 3.75 7.82
N LEU A 141 -5.08 4.91 7.64
CA LEU A 141 -6.44 4.99 7.10
C LEU A 141 -6.51 4.45 5.67
N ALA A 142 -5.50 4.71 4.83
CA ALA A 142 -5.41 4.15 3.49
C ALA A 142 -5.30 2.61 3.53
N GLY A 143 -4.45 2.06 4.41
CA GLY A 143 -4.33 0.63 4.64
C GLY A 143 -5.66 0.01 5.11
N ALA A 144 -6.34 0.64 6.06
CA ALA A 144 -7.66 0.20 6.52
C ALA A 144 -8.70 0.23 5.40
N ALA A 145 -8.69 1.27 4.56
CA ALA A 145 -9.57 1.38 3.40
C ALA A 145 -9.28 0.30 2.34
N PHE A 146 -8.01 -0.02 2.07
CA PHE A 146 -7.65 -1.15 1.21
C PHE A 146 -8.18 -2.46 1.78
N TRP A 147 -7.93 -2.72 3.08
CA TRP A 147 -8.42 -3.92 3.76
C TRP A 147 -9.94 -4.07 3.69
N ALA A 148 -10.68 -2.97 3.87
CA ALA A 148 -12.14 -2.92 3.77
C ALA A 148 -12.67 -2.99 2.32
N GLY A 149 -11.80 -3.00 1.32
CA GLY A 149 -12.18 -3.00 -0.10
C GLY A 149 -12.69 -1.65 -0.62
N TRP A 150 -12.48 -0.55 0.11
CA TRP A 150 -12.85 0.81 -0.29
C TRP A 150 -11.79 1.40 -1.25
N ILE A 151 -11.55 0.72 -2.37
CA ILE A 151 -10.40 0.93 -3.25
C ILE A 151 -10.31 2.37 -3.78
N PHE A 152 -11.44 2.98 -4.14
CA PHE A 152 -11.47 4.37 -4.60
C PHE A 152 -11.02 5.36 -3.51
N VAL A 153 -11.50 5.17 -2.28
CA VAL A 153 -11.15 6.01 -1.12
C VAL A 153 -9.69 5.77 -0.74
N ALA A 154 -9.25 4.51 -0.73
CA ALA A 154 -7.87 4.14 -0.48
C ALA A 154 -6.91 4.84 -1.44
N GLY A 155 -7.25 4.92 -2.73
CA GLY A 155 -6.46 5.66 -3.73
C GLY A 155 -6.29 7.14 -3.39
N TRP A 156 -7.37 7.83 -3.00
CA TRP A 156 -7.29 9.23 -2.56
C TRP A 156 -6.47 9.41 -1.30
N LEU A 157 -6.65 8.53 -0.30
CA LEU A 157 -5.87 8.58 0.93
C LEU A 157 -4.37 8.34 0.67
N THR A 158 -4.03 7.42 -0.24
CA THR A 158 -2.64 7.18 -0.65
C THR A 158 -2.03 8.40 -1.35
N ILE A 159 -2.77 9.09 -2.23
CA ILE A 159 -2.31 10.34 -2.85
C ILE A 159 -2.13 11.43 -1.80
N LEU A 160 -3.07 11.57 -0.86
CA LEU A 160 -2.98 12.54 0.23
C LEU A 160 -1.77 12.28 1.13
N ALA A 161 -1.50 11.01 1.49
CA ALA A 161 -0.30 10.64 2.25
C ALA A 161 0.98 11.09 1.54
N GLY A 162 1.12 10.77 0.25
CA GLY A 162 2.26 11.24 -0.55
C GLY A 162 2.31 12.76 -0.74
N THR A 163 1.18 13.46 -0.61
CA THR A 163 1.14 14.92 -0.64
C THR A 163 1.71 15.51 0.65
N LEU A 164 1.32 14.97 1.80
CA LEU A 164 1.83 15.40 3.11
C LEU A 164 3.34 15.22 3.24
N ASP A 165 3.88 14.12 2.68
CA ASP A 165 5.31 13.82 2.54
C ASP A 165 6.11 14.89 1.76
N ILE A 166 5.46 15.55 0.81
CA ILE A 166 6.12 16.57 -0.01
C ILE A 166 6.06 17.92 0.73
N LEU A 167 4.94 18.17 1.41
CA LEU A 167 4.72 19.37 2.19
C LEU A 167 5.63 19.43 3.42
N ASP A 168 5.82 18.33 4.16
CA ASP A 168 6.64 18.35 5.38
C ASP A 168 8.10 18.70 5.11
N GLY A 169 8.70 18.15 4.05
CA GLY A 169 10.04 18.47 3.60
C GLY A 169 10.14 19.90 3.05
N GLY A 170 9.10 20.40 2.37
CA GLY A 170 8.99 21.79 1.93
C GLY A 170 8.99 22.78 3.09
N VAL A 171 8.05 22.59 4.00
CA VAL A 171 7.89 23.38 5.22
C VAL A 171 9.14 23.33 6.09
N ALA A 172 9.78 22.16 6.26
CA ALA A 172 11.03 22.04 7.02
C ALA A 172 12.16 22.91 6.45
N ARG A 173 12.32 22.97 5.13
CA ARG A 173 13.33 23.81 4.47
C ARG A 173 13.03 25.30 4.65
N ARG A 174 11.76 25.71 4.48
CA ARG A 174 11.36 27.12 4.55
C ARG A 174 11.30 27.67 5.97
N ASN A 175 10.95 26.84 6.96
CA ASN A 175 10.95 27.21 8.37
C ASN A 175 12.35 27.18 9.00
N GLY A 176 13.40 26.78 8.28
CA GLY A 176 14.74 26.59 8.84
C GLY A 176 14.82 25.45 9.86
N ALA A 177 13.85 24.53 9.84
CA ALA A 177 13.74 23.39 10.77
C ALA A 177 14.41 22.11 10.22
N ALA A 178 15.01 22.17 9.04
CA ALA A 178 15.75 21.06 8.46
C ALA A 178 16.97 20.70 9.33
N GLY A 179 16.99 19.49 9.87
CA GLY A 179 18.05 19.02 10.75
C GLY A 179 18.16 17.49 10.81
N ARG A 180 19.25 16.98 11.38
CA ARG A 180 19.55 15.53 11.43
C ARG A 180 18.47 14.72 12.14
N ARG A 181 17.92 15.24 13.24
CA ARG A 181 16.83 14.59 13.97
C ARG A 181 15.57 14.50 13.11
N GLY A 182 15.13 15.61 12.51
CA GLY A 182 13.95 15.65 11.64
C GLY A 182 14.09 14.70 10.46
N ALA A 183 15.25 14.73 9.79
CA ALA A 183 15.57 13.81 8.70
C ALA A 183 15.51 12.33 9.14
N LEU A 184 15.95 11.99 10.36
CA LEU A 184 15.80 10.62 10.88
C LEU A 184 14.32 10.26 11.09
N VAL A 185 13.55 11.13 11.77
CA VAL A 185 12.14 10.90 12.10
C VAL A 185 11.29 10.74 10.85
N ASP A 186 11.37 11.72 9.94
CA ASP A 186 10.77 11.69 8.60
C ASP A 186 11.00 10.33 7.96
N SER A 187 12.28 10.00 7.82
CA SER A 187 12.68 8.78 7.17
C SER A 187 12.17 7.51 7.89
N VAL A 188 12.15 7.43 9.22
CA VAL A 188 11.61 6.23 9.90
C VAL A 188 10.09 6.14 9.74
N VAL A 189 9.37 7.24 9.95
CA VAL A 189 7.91 7.30 9.89
C VAL A 189 7.38 6.96 8.50
N ASP A 190 8.11 7.36 7.47
CA ASP A 190 7.85 7.03 6.07
C ASP A 190 7.73 5.55 5.80
N ARG A 191 8.61 4.77 6.43
CA ARG A 191 8.70 3.32 6.22
C ARG A 191 7.51 2.63 6.87
N TYR A 192 7.11 3.11 8.05
CA TYR A 192 5.86 2.67 8.69
C TYR A 192 4.63 3.08 7.88
N SER A 193 4.63 4.28 7.30
CA SER A 193 3.53 4.78 6.46
C SER A 193 3.33 3.91 5.21
N GLU A 194 4.42 3.62 4.48
CA GLU A 194 4.37 2.73 3.31
C GLU A 194 3.97 1.31 3.72
N PHE A 195 4.52 0.78 4.81
CA PHE A 195 4.19 -0.55 5.31
C PHE A 195 2.71 -0.68 5.70
N ALA A 196 2.13 0.32 6.38
CA ALA A 196 0.71 0.32 6.72
C ALA A 196 -0.19 0.21 5.47
N THR A 197 0.19 0.91 4.39
CA THR A 197 -0.52 0.84 3.11
C THR A 197 -0.40 -0.55 2.48
N PHE A 198 0.82 -1.10 2.40
CA PHE A 198 1.05 -2.44 1.86
C PHE A 198 0.39 -3.55 2.69
N LEU A 199 0.31 -3.39 4.02
CA LEU A 199 -0.35 -4.34 4.90
C LEU A 199 -1.84 -4.44 4.58
N GLY A 200 -2.52 -3.29 4.41
CA GLY A 200 -3.91 -3.24 3.98
C GLY A 200 -4.12 -3.85 2.60
N LEU A 201 -3.21 -3.58 1.67
CA LEU A 201 -3.25 -4.12 0.32
C LEU A 201 -3.03 -5.64 0.28
N GLY A 202 -2.14 -6.16 1.13
CA GLY A 202 -1.93 -7.59 1.29
C GLY A 202 -3.15 -8.28 1.90
N ALA A 203 -3.80 -7.64 2.87
CA ALA A 203 -5.05 -8.15 3.43
C ALA A 203 -6.19 -8.16 2.39
N PHE A 204 -6.22 -7.17 1.48
CA PHE A 204 -7.17 -7.13 0.37
C PHE A 204 -6.95 -8.26 -0.64
N PHE A 205 -5.71 -8.50 -1.06
CA PHE A 205 -5.35 -9.54 -2.03
C PHE A 205 -5.01 -10.91 -1.40
N ARG A 206 -5.37 -11.17 -0.14
CA ARG A 206 -4.92 -12.35 0.64
C ARG A 206 -5.16 -13.71 -0.01
N ASP A 207 -6.21 -13.84 -0.82
CA ASP A 207 -6.60 -15.08 -1.51
C ASP A 207 -6.28 -15.03 -3.02
N ASP A 208 -5.53 -14.01 -3.47
CA ASP A 208 -5.19 -13.75 -4.87
C ASP A 208 -3.66 -13.85 -5.08
N TRP A 209 -3.24 -14.26 -6.27
CA TRP A 209 -1.82 -14.33 -6.65
C TRP A 209 -1.12 -12.96 -6.56
N VAL A 210 -1.87 -11.86 -6.69
CA VAL A 210 -1.37 -10.48 -6.53
C VAL A 210 -0.77 -10.26 -5.14
N LEU A 211 -1.12 -11.04 -4.12
CA LEU A 211 -0.46 -11.00 -2.80
C LEU A 211 1.06 -11.11 -2.90
N LEU A 212 1.56 -11.98 -3.79
CA LEU A 212 2.99 -12.13 -4.01
C LEU A 212 3.60 -10.83 -4.54
N ALA A 213 2.92 -10.17 -5.49
CA ALA A 213 3.35 -8.88 -6.02
C ALA A 213 3.33 -7.79 -4.93
N VAL A 214 2.34 -7.79 -4.03
CA VAL A 214 2.31 -6.88 -2.87
C VAL A 214 3.52 -7.11 -1.96
N ALA A 215 3.83 -8.36 -1.63
CA ALA A 215 4.98 -8.70 -0.79
C ALA A 215 6.31 -8.26 -1.44
N VAL A 216 6.47 -8.49 -2.74
CA VAL A 216 7.63 -8.03 -3.51
C VAL A 216 7.69 -6.50 -3.53
N ALA A 217 6.58 -5.80 -3.76
CA ALA A 217 6.52 -4.34 -3.75
C ALA A 217 6.92 -3.75 -2.39
N ALA A 218 6.41 -4.32 -1.29
CA ALA A 218 6.75 -3.90 0.07
C ALA A 218 8.25 -4.08 0.37
N PHE A 219 8.79 -5.26 0.08
CA PHE A 219 10.21 -5.55 0.26
C PHE A 219 11.09 -4.66 -0.63
N ALA A 220 10.74 -4.53 -1.91
CA ALA A 220 11.50 -3.72 -2.85
C ALA A 220 11.48 -2.23 -2.46
N SER A 221 10.35 -1.69 -1.99
CA SER A 221 10.27 -0.32 -1.49
C SER A 221 11.22 -0.08 -0.30
N LEU A 222 11.25 -1.02 0.67
CA LEU A 222 12.21 -0.98 1.77
C LEU A 222 13.66 -1.03 1.26
N MET A 223 13.95 -1.89 0.28
CA MET A 223 15.30 -1.99 -0.30
C MET A 223 15.72 -0.73 -1.05
N VAL A 224 14.81 -0.01 -1.73
CA VAL A 224 15.11 1.28 -2.36
C VAL A 224 15.60 2.31 -1.33
N SER A 225 14.98 2.32 -0.15
CA SER A 225 15.34 3.22 0.96
C SER A 225 16.59 2.77 1.70
N TYR A 226 16.72 1.47 1.97
CA TYR A 226 17.86 0.90 2.69
C TYR A 226 19.17 0.99 1.88
N THR A 227 19.14 0.66 0.58
CA THR A 227 20.33 0.76 -0.28
C THR A 227 20.88 2.18 -0.32
N ARG A 228 20.00 3.19 -0.38
CA ARG A 228 20.39 4.60 -0.28
C ARG A 228 21.03 4.90 1.07
N ALA A 229 20.34 4.63 2.18
CA ALA A 229 20.85 4.92 3.52
C ALA A 229 22.19 4.21 3.79
N ARG A 230 22.35 2.97 3.31
CA ARG A 230 23.58 2.21 3.46
C ARG A 230 24.72 2.76 2.60
N ALA A 231 24.45 3.16 1.37
CA ALA A 231 25.44 3.80 0.50
C ALA A 231 25.92 5.14 1.10
N GLU A 232 24.99 5.99 1.54
CA GLU A 232 25.32 7.28 2.18
C GLU A 232 26.14 7.05 3.47
N GLY A 233 25.81 6.02 4.25
CA GLY A 233 26.59 5.62 5.43
C GLY A 233 27.99 5.06 5.12
N LEU A 234 28.27 4.71 3.86
CA LEU A 234 29.59 4.31 3.36
C LEU A 234 30.31 5.46 2.63
N GLY A 235 29.76 6.69 2.68
CA GLY A 235 30.34 7.86 2.01
C GLY A 235 29.96 8.01 0.54
N VAL A 236 29.03 7.19 0.03
CA VAL A 236 28.57 7.23 -1.36
C VAL A 236 27.24 7.99 -1.46
N ALA A 237 27.25 9.14 -2.10
CA ALA A 237 26.06 9.97 -2.27
C ALA A 237 25.23 9.48 -3.48
N LEU A 238 24.13 8.78 -3.23
CA LEU A 238 23.21 8.34 -4.28
C LEU A 238 22.06 9.35 -4.47
N SER A 239 22.16 10.21 -5.48
CA SER A 239 21.11 11.20 -5.83
C SER A 239 20.00 10.63 -6.74
N ALA A 240 20.24 9.55 -7.49
CA ALA A 240 19.38 9.16 -8.62
C ALA A 240 18.66 7.79 -8.50
N GLY A 241 17.53 7.66 -9.21
CA GLY A 241 16.72 6.43 -9.34
C GLY A 241 15.31 6.73 -9.86
N ARG A 242 14.77 5.86 -10.74
CA ARG A 242 13.49 6.10 -11.44
C ARG A 242 12.25 5.99 -10.54
N ALA A 243 12.19 5.04 -9.60
CA ALA A 243 11.08 4.90 -8.66
C ALA A 243 11.41 5.53 -7.30
N GLN A 244 11.38 6.86 -7.24
CA GLN A 244 11.46 7.57 -5.96
C GLN A 244 10.12 7.44 -5.22
N ARG A 245 10.09 7.92 -3.98
CA ARG A 245 8.95 7.72 -3.07
C ARG A 245 7.65 8.38 -3.56
N PRO A 246 7.66 9.62 -4.10
CA PRO A 246 6.46 10.21 -4.69
C PRO A 246 5.86 9.38 -5.83
N GLU A 247 6.69 8.75 -6.66
CA GLU A 247 6.21 7.93 -7.77
C GLU A 247 5.47 6.69 -7.32
N ARG A 248 5.86 6.11 -6.18
CA ARG A 248 5.16 4.95 -5.61
C ARG A 248 3.76 5.33 -5.14
N TYR A 249 3.62 6.47 -4.44
CA TYR A 249 2.31 7.00 -4.05
C TYR A 249 1.44 7.34 -5.25
N VAL A 250 2.02 7.91 -6.31
CA VAL A 250 1.28 8.22 -7.55
C VAL A 250 0.82 6.94 -8.26
N VAL A 251 1.71 5.97 -8.49
CA VAL A 251 1.36 4.71 -9.18
C VAL A 251 0.29 3.94 -8.42
N LEU A 252 0.48 3.76 -7.10
CA LEU A 252 -0.48 3.01 -6.28
C LEU A 252 -1.79 3.79 -6.08
N GLY A 253 -1.70 5.06 -5.72
CA GLY A 253 -2.86 5.91 -5.44
C GLY A 253 -3.72 6.13 -6.68
N PHE A 254 -3.10 6.47 -7.82
CA PHE A 254 -3.81 6.61 -9.09
C PHE A 254 -4.32 5.25 -9.61
N GLY A 255 -3.54 4.18 -9.46
CA GLY A 255 -3.96 2.83 -9.83
C GLY A 255 -5.19 2.37 -9.04
N ALA A 256 -5.24 2.63 -7.74
CA ALA A 256 -6.39 2.35 -6.89
C ALA A 256 -7.58 3.24 -7.23
N TRP A 257 -7.38 4.54 -7.39
CA TRP A 257 -8.42 5.48 -7.81
C TRP A 257 -9.05 5.07 -9.15
N LEU A 258 -8.23 4.78 -10.16
CA LEU A 258 -8.67 4.35 -11.47
C LEU A 258 -9.34 2.97 -11.40
N SER A 259 -8.81 2.03 -10.63
CA SER A 259 -9.45 0.73 -10.42
C SER A 259 -10.83 0.86 -9.78
N GLY A 260 -10.98 1.77 -8.82
CA GLY A 260 -12.27 2.08 -8.22
C GLY A 260 -13.25 2.62 -9.26
N LEU A 261 -12.82 3.58 -10.09
CA LEU A 261 -13.65 4.16 -11.15
C LEU A 261 -14.03 3.10 -12.20
N VAL A 262 -13.08 2.30 -12.68
CA VAL A 262 -13.31 1.22 -13.64
C VAL A 262 -14.28 0.19 -13.05
N ALA A 263 -14.13 -0.20 -11.78
CA ALA A 263 -15.07 -1.12 -11.14
C ALA A 263 -16.49 -0.54 -11.11
N HIS A 264 -16.68 0.75 -10.87
CA HIS A 264 -18.00 1.39 -10.90
C HIS A 264 -18.60 1.44 -12.30
N LEU A 265 -17.79 1.76 -13.32
CA LEU A 265 -18.26 1.86 -14.71
C LEU A 265 -18.50 0.50 -15.36
N ALA A 266 -17.69 -0.51 -15.01
CA ALA A 266 -17.74 -1.84 -15.60
C ALA A 266 -18.67 -2.80 -14.87
N CYS A 267 -18.97 -2.58 -13.57
CA CYS A 267 -19.88 -3.45 -12.80
C CYS A 267 -21.25 -3.63 -13.46
N PRO A 268 -21.93 -2.59 -14.00
CA PRO A 268 -23.22 -2.74 -14.68
C PRO A 268 -23.18 -3.65 -15.92
N VAL A 269 -22.01 -3.83 -16.53
CA VAL A 269 -21.81 -4.63 -17.75
C VAL A 269 -21.30 -6.03 -17.42
N LEU A 270 -20.33 -6.14 -16.51
CA LEU A 270 -19.64 -7.40 -16.18
C LEU A 270 -20.31 -8.18 -15.03
N GLY A 271 -21.21 -7.55 -14.26
CA GLY A 271 -21.89 -8.18 -13.13
C GLY A 271 -21.04 -8.38 -11.88
N HIS A 272 -19.73 -8.14 -11.95
CA HIS A 272 -18.81 -8.18 -10.80
C HIS A 272 -17.77 -7.04 -10.86
N PRO A 273 -17.34 -6.48 -9.72
CA PRO A 273 -16.27 -5.48 -9.69
C PRO A 273 -14.94 -6.13 -10.06
N THR A 274 -14.18 -5.51 -10.99
CA THR A 274 -12.84 -5.97 -11.37
C THR A 274 -11.77 -5.07 -10.75
N HIS A 275 -10.77 -5.70 -10.12
CA HIS A 275 -9.62 -5.00 -9.54
C HIS A 275 -8.32 -5.25 -10.32
N ALA A 276 -8.45 -5.66 -11.59
CA ALA A 276 -7.32 -5.96 -12.47
C ALA A 276 -6.40 -4.75 -12.65
N VAL A 277 -6.96 -3.53 -12.70
CA VAL A 277 -6.19 -2.28 -12.79
C VAL A 277 -5.31 -2.09 -11.55
N LEU A 278 -5.87 -2.32 -10.35
CA LEU A 278 -5.10 -2.26 -9.10
C LEU A 278 -4.01 -3.34 -9.08
N GLY A 279 -4.35 -4.58 -9.44
CA GLY A 279 -3.37 -5.67 -9.54
C GLY A 279 -2.22 -5.34 -10.50
N ALA A 280 -2.52 -4.80 -11.67
CA ALA A 280 -1.51 -4.35 -12.64
C ALA A 280 -0.65 -3.21 -12.07
N ALA A 281 -1.24 -2.25 -11.37
CA ALA A 281 -0.50 -1.16 -10.71
C ALA A 281 0.46 -1.69 -9.64
N VAL A 282 0.04 -2.69 -8.86
CA VAL A 282 0.89 -3.36 -7.85
C VAL A 282 2.05 -4.11 -8.49
N VAL A 283 1.79 -4.87 -9.56
CA VAL A 283 2.84 -5.60 -10.29
C VAL A 283 3.85 -4.62 -10.90
N LEU A 284 3.36 -3.54 -11.51
CA LEU A 284 4.21 -2.48 -12.04
C LEU A 284 5.06 -1.83 -10.92
N LEU A 285 4.44 -1.51 -9.79
CA LEU A 285 5.13 -0.94 -8.62
C LEU A 285 6.21 -1.87 -8.08
N ALA A 286 5.91 -3.17 -7.99
CA ALA A 286 6.85 -4.21 -7.57
C ALA A 286 8.07 -4.26 -8.50
N ALA A 287 7.83 -4.33 -9.81
CA ALA A 287 8.89 -4.38 -10.81
C ALA A 287 9.77 -3.12 -10.81
N LEU A 288 9.14 -1.93 -10.81
CA LEU A 288 9.85 -0.65 -10.80
C LEU A 288 10.68 -0.43 -9.53
N SER A 289 10.13 -0.81 -8.37
CA SER A 289 10.82 -0.69 -7.09
C SER A 289 11.99 -1.67 -7.02
N ALA A 290 11.79 -2.91 -7.46
CA ALA A 290 12.85 -3.93 -7.46
C ALA A 290 13.99 -3.54 -8.41
N TRP A 291 13.65 -3.08 -9.62
CA TRP A 291 14.62 -2.53 -10.56
C TRP A 291 15.41 -1.38 -9.95
N THR A 292 14.73 -0.43 -9.31
CA THR A 292 15.37 0.75 -8.71
C THR A 292 16.30 0.37 -7.55
N ALA A 293 15.89 -0.57 -6.69
CA ALA A 293 16.74 -1.06 -5.61
C ALA A 293 18.02 -1.72 -6.14
N LEU A 294 17.90 -2.58 -7.16
CA LEU A 294 19.04 -3.25 -7.79
C LEU A 294 19.95 -2.26 -8.52
N ALA A 295 19.37 -1.31 -9.25
CA ALA A 295 20.13 -0.27 -9.94
C ALA A 295 20.97 0.56 -8.94
N ARG A 296 20.36 1.00 -7.84
CA ARG A 296 21.06 1.73 -6.76
C ARG A 296 22.17 0.91 -6.13
N ALA A 297 21.91 -0.36 -5.81
CA ALA A 297 22.91 -1.25 -5.24
C ALA A 297 24.12 -1.45 -6.18
N ARG A 298 23.87 -1.61 -7.49
CA ARG A 298 24.93 -1.75 -8.50
C ARG A 298 25.74 -0.47 -8.67
N LEU A 299 25.09 0.70 -8.65
CA LEU A 299 25.76 2.00 -8.71
C LEU A 299 26.68 2.19 -7.50
N ALA A 300 26.16 1.98 -6.28
CA ALA A 300 26.95 2.08 -5.07
C ALA A 300 28.17 1.16 -5.07
N ALA A 301 27.99 -0.09 -5.51
CA ALA A 301 29.08 -1.06 -5.59
C ALA A 301 30.19 -0.62 -6.56
N ARG A 302 29.82 -0.01 -7.70
CA ARG A 302 30.78 0.51 -8.69
C ARG A 302 31.56 1.71 -8.16
N GLU A 303 30.90 2.65 -7.49
CA GLU A 303 31.56 3.82 -6.92
C GLU A 303 32.57 3.45 -5.83
N LEU A 304 32.22 2.48 -4.97
CA LEU A 304 33.14 1.96 -3.95
C LEU A 304 34.36 1.24 -4.54
N GLN A 305 34.20 0.58 -5.69
CA GLN A 305 35.33 -0.05 -6.39
C GLN A 305 36.23 0.99 -7.07
N GLY A 306 35.65 2.06 -7.62
CA GLY A 306 36.39 3.14 -8.29
C GLY A 306 37.15 4.06 -7.34
N GLY A 307 36.70 4.21 -6.09
CA GLY A 307 37.39 5.01 -5.06
C GLY A 307 38.49 4.27 -4.29
N ALA A 308 38.76 3.00 -4.62
CA ALA A 308 39.76 2.16 -3.95
C ALA A 308 41.13 2.10 -4.66
N GLY A 309 41.37 2.95 -5.66
CA GLY A 309 42.65 3.11 -6.37
C GLY A 309 43.17 4.53 -6.25
#